data_AF-A0A672HSE1-F1
#
_entry.id   AF-A0A672HSE1-F1
#
_cell.length_a   1.000
_cell.length_b   1.000
_cell.length_c   1.000
_cell.angle_alpha   90.00
_cell.angle_beta   90.00
_cell.angle_gamma   90.00
#
_symmetry.space_group_name_H-M   'P 1'
#
loop_
_entity.id
_entity.type
_entity.pdbx_description
1 polymer ?
#
loop_
_entity_poly.entity_id
_entity_poly.type
_entity_poly.pdbx_seq_one_letter_code
_entity_poly.pdbx_strand_id
1 'polypeptide(L)'
;MYDKPLRAIWNGSPWDFMEELTPRKLAVKQLKEQFLEALRTNNAQEVLQILHTGKIDIDAVLEVDDPSMVLASYKQGYWLPGYKLETSWAMGIHVCVMYNAVETALVLLQKGAAVNRMPNGKTPLHVACEVSNSDCVALLLAHGAKINSLSLSGHTPLHYCITSESVECAKQLILKGAKVNMASHNNDEVTPLHTAARFGVPELAALFLAHGASVDAVNALQETPLMTAAYWAFDAKEQLYSENHHLVCRLLLDHLADPNLQEEDHKTALHKAAWNCDHVLMQMLLEAGADARAMDINGCAPIQYLLKVTDVRPMAIPELCYQLLLNHNAARIYPPQFHKVLQACHDFPGVVEIMINCYERLKPTRKWRTAIPDDCYERHTDFYNSVFAVCSNAPRSLLHLSRCAIRSALGRFCHKGVPQLPLPSSLKKYLLLEPEGILY
;
A
#
# COMPACT_ATOMS: atom_id res chain seq x y z
N MET A 1 26.58 54.37 -14.54
CA MET A 1 25.85 55.46 -13.85
C MET A 1 24.51 54.88 -13.42
N TYR A 2 24.18 54.52 -12.19
CA TYR A 2 24.74 54.52 -10.83
C TYR A 2 24.10 53.24 -10.22
N ASP A 3 24.75 52.21 -9.68
CA ASP A 3 25.70 52.06 -8.57
C ASP A 3 25.23 52.59 -7.19
N LYS A 4 24.82 51.61 -6.35
CA LYS A 4 24.80 51.54 -4.86
C LYS A 4 23.73 52.28 -4.02
N PRO A 5 23.50 51.86 -2.74
CA PRO A 5 23.41 50.49 -2.20
C PRO A 5 22.29 50.31 -1.12
N LEU A 6 22.11 49.05 -0.71
CA LEU A 6 21.50 48.59 0.53
C LEU A 6 21.82 49.48 1.76
N ARG A 7 20.78 49.91 2.48
CA ARG A 7 20.87 50.26 3.91
C ARG A 7 19.82 49.50 4.69
N ALA A 8 20.32 48.60 5.52
CA ALA A 8 19.62 47.87 6.57
C ALA A 8 19.05 48.81 7.62
N ILE A 9 17.76 48.69 7.93
CA ILE A 9 17.19 48.94 9.27
C ILE A 9 15.93 48.08 9.42
N TRP A 10 16.06 46.78 9.63
CA TRP A 10 15.01 45.96 10.28
C TRP A 10 15.71 44.84 11.07
N ASN A 11 16.44 45.22 12.13
CA ASN A 11 16.80 44.31 13.21
C ASN A 11 15.66 44.36 14.23
N GLY A 12 14.68 43.48 14.04
CA GLY A 12 13.58 43.26 14.98
C GLY A 12 12.85 42.00 14.57
N SER A 13 13.12 40.91 15.29
CA SER A 13 12.36 39.65 15.20
C SER A 13 10.87 39.93 15.43
N PRO A 14 9.91 39.33 14.68
CA PRO A 14 8.48 39.45 14.99
C PRO A 14 8.04 38.61 16.21
N TRP A 15 8.97 37.93 16.88
CA TRP A 15 8.69 37.02 17.99
C TRP A 15 9.51 37.45 19.20
N ASP A 16 8.85 38.13 20.14
CA ASP A 16 9.07 38.08 21.59
C ASP A 16 8.13 39.09 22.28
N PHE A 17 6.82 38.89 22.12
CA PHE A 17 5.87 39.28 23.17
C PHE A 17 5.66 38.05 24.04
N MET A 18 6.62 37.79 24.94
CA MET A 18 6.35 36.92 26.09
C MET A 18 5.30 37.64 26.94
N GLU A 19 4.02 37.29 26.76
CA GLU A 19 2.98 37.63 27.71
C GLU A 19 3.42 37.09 29.08
N GLU A 20 3.80 37.96 30.01
CA GLU A 20 4.11 37.56 31.39
C GLU A 20 2.87 36.87 31.99
N LEU A 21 2.94 35.54 32.08
CA LEU A 21 1.90 34.73 32.69
C LEU A 21 1.76 35.15 34.15
N THR A 22 0.60 35.70 34.50
CA THR A 22 0.27 36.02 35.90
C THR A 22 0.57 34.81 36.81
N PRO A 23 0.94 35.01 38.09
CA PRO A 23 1.29 33.91 39.01
C PRO A 23 0.22 32.81 39.07
N ARG A 24 -1.06 33.19 38.94
CA ARG A 24 -2.19 32.26 38.89
C ARG A 24 -2.18 31.38 37.63
N LYS A 25 -1.90 31.95 36.46
CA LYS A 25 -1.79 31.20 35.20
C LYS A 25 -0.58 30.24 35.23
N LEU A 26 0.54 30.68 35.81
CA LEU A 26 1.73 29.84 35.96
C LEU A 26 1.46 28.64 36.88
N ALA A 27 0.80 28.84 38.00
CA ALA A 27 0.43 27.75 38.92
C ALA A 27 -0.52 26.72 38.28
N VAL A 28 -1.47 27.16 37.45
CA VAL A 28 -2.35 26.25 36.69
C VAL A 28 -1.55 25.46 35.65
N LYS A 29 -0.61 26.10 34.96
CA LYS A 29 0.27 25.44 33.98
C LYS A 29 1.11 24.35 34.65
N GLN A 30 1.78 24.67 35.75
CA GLN A 30 2.58 23.72 36.54
C GLN A 30 1.74 22.54 37.04
N LEU A 31 0.52 22.79 37.50
CA LEU A 31 -0.37 21.71 37.95
C LEU A 31 -0.79 20.79 36.80
N LYS A 32 -1.04 21.33 35.60
CA LYS A 32 -1.34 20.52 34.40
C LYS A 32 -0.13 19.71 33.95
N GLU A 33 1.07 20.27 34.01
CA GLU A 33 2.33 19.57 33.70
C GLU A 33 2.57 18.43 34.68
N GLN A 34 2.40 18.67 35.98
CA GLN A 34 2.51 17.64 37.02
C GLN A 34 1.47 16.53 36.81
N PHE A 35 0.22 16.91 36.50
CA PHE A 35 -0.84 15.96 36.20
C PHE A 35 -0.51 15.12 34.96
N LEU A 36 -0.03 15.75 33.89
CA LEU A 36 0.38 15.07 32.66
C LEU A 36 1.51 14.08 32.92
N GLU A 37 2.52 14.46 33.71
CA GLU A 37 3.63 13.56 34.05
C GLU A 37 3.18 12.36 34.87
N ALA A 38 2.29 12.57 35.84
CA ALA A 38 1.72 11.49 36.64
C ALA A 38 0.88 10.51 35.77
N LEU A 39 0.17 11.02 34.76
CA LEU A 39 -0.56 10.21 33.78
C LEU A 39 0.39 9.35 32.92
N ARG A 40 1.50 9.95 32.43
CA ARG A 40 2.50 9.29 31.57
C ARG A 40 3.28 8.20 32.31
N THR A 41 3.63 8.45 33.56
CA THR A 41 4.46 7.55 34.38
C THR A 41 3.64 6.47 35.10
N ASN A 42 2.35 6.37 34.80
CA ASN A 42 1.43 5.44 35.46
C ASN A 42 1.36 5.62 37.00
N ASN A 43 1.49 6.86 37.49
CA ASN A 43 1.41 7.18 38.91
C ASN A 43 -0.03 7.48 39.35
N ALA A 44 -0.80 6.41 39.58
CA ALA A 44 -2.22 6.52 39.96
C ALA A 44 -2.45 7.26 41.28
N GLN A 45 -1.51 7.16 42.23
CA GLN A 45 -1.60 7.83 43.53
C GLN A 45 -1.52 9.35 43.39
N GLU A 46 -0.55 9.84 42.61
CA GLU A 46 -0.38 11.27 42.36
C GLU A 46 -1.56 11.85 41.57
N VAL A 47 -2.04 11.13 40.55
CA VAL A 47 -3.26 11.50 39.81
C VAL A 47 -4.46 11.68 40.75
N LEU A 48 -4.68 10.74 41.67
CA LEU A 48 -5.76 10.84 42.66
C LEU A 48 -5.58 12.02 43.62
N GLN A 49 -4.35 12.25 44.10
CA GLN A 49 -4.05 13.39 44.97
C GLN A 49 -4.37 14.71 44.27
N ILE A 50 -3.97 14.85 42.99
CA ILE A 50 -4.25 16.05 42.20
C ILE A 50 -5.76 16.22 41.99
N LEU A 51 -6.48 15.17 41.60
CA LEU A 51 -7.94 15.24 41.41
C LEU A 51 -8.70 15.58 42.68
N HIS A 52 -8.27 15.09 43.85
CA HIS A 52 -8.87 15.44 45.15
C HIS A 52 -8.75 16.92 45.50
N THR A 53 -7.78 17.64 44.93
CA THR A 53 -7.70 19.11 45.15
C THR A 53 -8.87 19.88 44.52
N GLY A 54 -9.60 19.27 43.58
CA GLY A 54 -10.67 19.91 42.82
C GLY A 54 -10.21 21.01 41.86
N LYS A 55 -8.89 21.19 41.69
CA LYS A 55 -8.31 22.23 40.82
C LYS A 55 -8.22 21.83 39.35
N ILE A 56 -8.24 20.54 39.06
CA ILE A 56 -8.25 19.96 37.71
C ILE A 56 -9.45 19.02 37.61
N ASP A 57 -10.23 19.17 36.54
CA ASP A 57 -11.32 18.26 36.20
C ASP A 57 -10.78 16.94 35.61
N ILE A 58 -11.43 15.81 35.88
CA ILE A 58 -10.98 14.50 35.41
C ILE A 58 -10.96 14.38 33.88
N ASP A 59 -11.86 15.09 33.20
CA ASP A 59 -11.96 15.18 31.75
C ASP A 59 -11.31 16.47 31.21
N ALA A 60 -10.40 17.09 32.00
CA ALA A 60 -9.66 18.26 31.56
C ALA A 60 -8.88 17.96 30.28
N VAL A 61 -9.01 18.86 29.30
CA VAL A 61 -8.23 18.80 28.07
C VAL A 61 -6.83 19.35 28.32
N LEU A 62 -5.85 18.50 28.06
CA LEU A 62 -4.42 18.73 28.19
C LEU A 62 -3.82 18.91 26.79
N GLU A 63 -2.74 19.68 26.73
CA GLU A 63 -1.86 19.73 25.56
C GLU A 63 -0.75 18.71 25.76
N VAL A 64 -0.52 17.86 24.76
CA VAL A 64 0.33 16.68 24.86
C VAL A 64 1.21 16.58 23.61
N ASP A 65 2.48 16.28 23.79
CA ASP A 65 3.40 16.02 22.68
C ASP A 65 2.93 14.76 21.92
N ASP A 66 2.66 14.92 20.63
CA ASP A 66 2.11 13.88 19.75
C ASP A 66 2.71 13.95 18.33
N PRO A 67 4.05 13.85 18.20
CA PRO A 67 4.72 13.98 16.90
C PRO A 67 4.31 12.90 15.89
N SER A 68 3.78 11.77 16.38
CA SER A 68 3.30 10.65 15.58
C SER A 68 1.80 10.72 15.26
N MET A 69 1.09 11.78 15.70
CA MET A 69 -0.34 12.01 15.48
C MET A 69 -1.27 10.86 15.98
N VAL A 70 -0.88 10.18 17.04
CA VAL A 70 -1.63 9.07 17.65
C VAL A 70 -2.92 9.59 18.30
N LEU A 71 -2.89 10.75 18.93
CA LEU A 71 -4.05 11.30 19.66
C LEU A 71 -5.02 12.04 18.74
N ALA A 72 -4.52 12.56 17.62
CA ALA A 72 -5.30 13.35 16.67
C ALA A 72 -5.96 12.50 15.58
N SER A 73 -7.18 12.87 15.22
CA SER A 73 -7.80 12.51 13.96
C SER A 73 -8.44 13.76 13.37
N TYR A 74 -8.16 14.01 12.08
CA TYR A 74 -8.67 15.18 11.37
C TYR A 74 -9.57 14.74 10.21
N LYS A 75 -10.53 15.60 9.86
CA LYS A 75 -11.34 15.40 8.67
C LYS A 75 -10.46 15.51 7.44
N GLN A 76 -10.67 14.62 6.46
CA GLN A 76 -9.94 14.62 5.19
C GLN A 76 -10.12 15.97 4.47
N GLY A 77 -9.04 16.46 3.84
CA GLY A 77 -9.03 17.74 3.11
C GLY A 77 -8.61 18.97 3.92
N TYR A 78 -8.35 18.83 5.22
CA TYR A 78 -7.76 19.91 6.02
C TYR A 78 -6.23 19.89 5.90
N TRP A 79 -5.64 21.04 5.58
CA TRP A 79 -4.20 21.26 5.69
C TRP A 79 -3.86 21.78 7.09
N LEU A 80 -2.83 21.21 7.69
CA LEU A 80 -2.25 21.68 8.94
C LEU A 80 -0.80 22.10 8.71
N PRO A 81 -0.38 23.28 9.22
CA PRO A 81 1.03 23.62 9.32
C PRO A 81 1.80 22.56 10.13
N GLY A 82 3.04 22.26 9.74
CA GLY A 82 3.85 21.19 10.38
C GLY A 82 4.00 21.32 11.90
N TYR A 83 4.11 22.54 12.43
CA TYR A 83 4.19 22.77 13.88
C TYR A 83 2.90 22.39 14.63
N LYS A 84 1.74 22.32 13.95
CA LYS A 84 0.49 21.81 14.54
C LYS A 84 0.42 20.28 14.61
N LEU A 85 1.48 19.60 14.15
CA LEU A 85 1.62 18.14 14.23
C LEU A 85 2.48 17.71 15.42
N GLU A 86 3.05 18.65 16.18
CA GLU A 86 3.91 18.34 17.33
C GLU A 86 3.10 18.15 18.62
N THR A 87 1.98 18.87 18.77
CA THR A 87 1.11 18.78 19.95
C THR A 87 -0.34 18.48 19.59
N SER A 88 -1.00 17.71 20.45
CA SER A 88 -2.39 17.30 20.37
C SER A 88 -3.14 17.62 21.65
N TRP A 89 -4.46 17.71 21.55
CA TRP A 89 -5.33 17.82 22.71
C TRP A 89 -5.87 16.47 23.15
N ALA A 90 -5.74 16.14 24.43
CA ALA A 90 -6.17 14.87 24.97
C ALA A 90 -6.67 15.02 26.39
N MET A 91 -7.57 14.13 26.83
CA MET A 91 -7.90 14.01 28.26
C MET A 91 -6.94 13.02 28.92
N GLY A 92 -6.94 12.99 30.25
CA GLY A 92 -6.05 12.09 31.00
C GLY A 92 -6.16 10.62 30.57
N ILE A 93 -7.38 10.14 30.27
CA ILE A 93 -7.61 8.76 29.82
C ILE A 93 -6.93 8.45 28.48
N HIS A 94 -6.89 9.39 27.52
CA HIS A 94 -6.19 9.22 26.25
C HIS A 94 -4.67 9.13 26.45
N VAL A 95 -4.13 10.00 27.31
CA VAL A 95 -2.70 9.99 27.67
C VAL A 95 -2.33 8.66 28.29
N CYS A 96 -3.12 8.18 29.26
CA CYS A 96 -2.83 6.90 29.89
C CYS A 96 -2.80 5.75 28.87
N VAL A 97 -3.74 5.73 27.93
CA VAL A 97 -3.79 4.69 26.89
C VAL A 97 -2.57 4.76 25.97
N MET A 98 -2.22 5.96 25.48
CA MET A 98 -1.07 6.18 24.60
C MET A 98 0.25 5.71 25.22
N TYR A 99 0.43 5.92 26.53
CA TYR A 99 1.65 5.55 27.26
C TYR A 99 1.56 4.21 28.01
N ASN A 100 0.50 3.43 27.80
CA ASN A 100 0.28 2.15 28.50
C ASN A 100 0.25 2.27 30.04
N ALA A 101 -0.28 3.38 30.57
CA ALA A 101 -0.51 3.59 31.99
C ALA A 101 -1.85 2.98 32.43
N VAL A 102 -1.93 1.64 32.41
CA VAL A 102 -3.16 0.87 32.65
C VAL A 102 -3.75 1.08 34.05
N GLU A 103 -2.89 1.16 35.08
CA GLU A 103 -3.35 1.35 36.46
C GLU A 103 -4.00 2.73 36.65
N THR A 104 -3.33 3.76 36.15
CA THR A 104 -3.88 5.12 36.18
C THR A 104 -5.16 5.21 35.33
N ALA A 105 -5.20 4.59 34.14
CA ALA A 105 -6.40 4.53 33.32
C ALA A 105 -7.58 3.88 34.07
N LEU A 106 -7.35 2.77 34.77
CA LEU A 106 -8.38 2.09 35.57
C LEU A 106 -8.91 3.02 36.66
N VAL A 107 -8.02 3.69 37.38
CA VAL A 107 -8.40 4.64 38.43
C VAL A 107 -9.23 5.81 37.88
N LEU A 108 -8.84 6.39 36.73
CA LEU A 108 -9.63 7.43 36.07
C LEU A 108 -11.03 6.93 35.70
N LEU A 109 -11.14 5.75 35.10
CA LEU A 109 -12.43 5.16 34.71
C LEU A 109 -13.32 4.85 35.92
N GLN A 110 -12.75 4.33 37.01
CA GLN A 110 -13.48 4.10 38.27
C GLN A 110 -13.99 5.40 38.91
N LYS A 111 -13.30 6.52 38.68
CA LYS A 111 -13.69 7.86 39.14
C LYS A 111 -14.63 8.58 38.17
N GLY A 112 -15.05 7.92 37.08
CA GLY A 112 -16.06 8.44 36.17
C GLY A 112 -15.51 9.21 34.97
N ALA A 113 -14.24 9.03 34.60
CA ALA A 113 -13.69 9.60 33.37
C ALA A 113 -14.51 9.19 32.14
N ALA A 114 -14.74 10.12 31.22
CA ALA A 114 -15.63 9.91 30.09
C ALA A 114 -14.97 9.07 28.97
N VAL A 115 -15.19 7.75 29.03
CA VAL A 115 -14.59 6.73 28.12
C VAL A 115 -14.84 6.93 26.62
N ASN A 116 -15.85 7.71 26.22
CA ASN A 116 -16.28 7.89 24.83
C ASN A 116 -16.07 9.31 24.26
N ARG A 117 -15.40 10.20 25.01
CA ARG A 117 -15.15 11.58 24.56
C ARG A 117 -14.01 11.62 23.54
N MET A 118 -14.05 12.63 22.65
CA MET A 118 -13.15 12.76 21.51
C MET A 118 -12.61 14.20 21.38
N PRO A 119 -11.78 14.67 22.33
CA PRO A 119 -11.29 16.06 22.32
C PRO A 119 -10.52 16.42 21.04
N ASN A 120 -9.84 15.44 20.42
CA ASN A 120 -9.12 15.62 19.15
C ASN A 120 -9.51 14.56 18.10
N GLY A 121 -10.79 14.21 18.08
CA GLY A 121 -11.36 13.35 17.04
C GLY A 121 -11.17 11.84 17.21
N LYS A 122 -10.42 11.36 18.22
CA LYS A 122 -10.32 9.93 18.58
C LYS A 122 -10.93 9.67 19.96
N THR A 123 -11.61 8.54 20.13
CA THR A 123 -11.90 7.99 21.47
C THR A 123 -10.64 7.32 22.04
N PRO A 124 -10.55 7.10 23.36
CA PRO A 124 -9.47 6.30 23.95
C PRO A 124 -9.36 4.90 23.32
N LEU A 125 -10.48 4.31 22.88
CA LEU A 125 -10.48 2.99 22.24
C LEU A 125 -9.76 3.00 20.88
N HIS A 126 -9.88 4.08 20.09
CA HIS A 126 -9.11 4.21 18.85
C HIS A 126 -7.61 4.28 19.14
N VAL A 127 -7.22 5.12 20.12
CA VAL A 127 -5.82 5.27 20.55
C VAL A 127 -5.24 3.94 21.00
N ALA A 128 -6.00 3.16 21.80
CA ALA A 128 -5.55 1.85 22.28
C ALA A 128 -5.24 0.87 21.14
N CYS A 129 -6.04 0.91 20.07
CA CYS A 129 -5.83 0.05 18.90
C CYS A 129 -4.59 0.48 18.09
N GLU A 130 -4.39 1.78 17.92
CA GLU A 130 -3.26 2.35 17.17
C GLU A 130 -1.92 2.12 17.85
N VAL A 131 -1.87 2.20 19.18
CA VAL A 131 -0.67 1.86 19.98
C VAL A 131 -0.58 0.37 20.34
N SER A 132 -1.46 -0.47 19.80
CA SER A 132 -1.45 -1.92 19.99
C SER A 132 -1.57 -2.39 21.45
N ASN A 133 -2.31 -1.67 22.28
CA ASN A 133 -2.45 -1.95 23.71
C ASN A 133 -3.75 -2.70 24.03
N SER A 134 -3.67 -4.03 24.05
CA SER A 134 -4.81 -4.91 24.29
C SER A 134 -5.35 -4.85 25.72
N ASP A 135 -4.50 -4.56 26.72
CA ASP A 135 -4.94 -4.38 28.11
C ASP A 135 -5.83 -3.15 28.25
N CYS A 136 -5.43 -2.04 27.62
CA CYS A 136 -6.29 -0.85 27.54
C CYS A 136 -7.57 -1.10 26.75
N VAL A 137 -7.54 -1.87 25.64
CA VAL A 137 -8.76 -2.25 24.92
C VAL A 137 -9.74 -3.00 25.84
N ALA A 138 -9.27 -4.03 26.55
CA ALA A 138 -10.08 -4.79 27.49
C ALA A 138 -10.69 -3.90 28.58
N LEU A 139 -9.86 -3.06 29.19
CA LEU A 139 -10.26 -2.12 30.24
C LEU A 139 -11.34 -1.13 29.74
N LEU A 140 -11.12 -0.49 28.59
CA LEU A 140 -12.05 0.48 28.01
C LEU A 140 -13.39 -0.16 27.66
N LEU A 141 -13.38 -1.36 27.08
CA LEU A 141 -14.61 -2.09 26.76
C LEU A 141 -15.38 -2.50 28.03
N ALA A 142 -14.69 -2.88 29.11
CA ALA A 142 -15.33 -3.19 30.40
C ALA A 142 -16.03 -1.97 31.02
N HIS A 143 -15.55 -0.76 30.71
CA HIS A 143 -16.12 0.51 31.17
C HIS A 143 -17.07 1.17 30.16
N GLY A 144 -17.56 0.43 29.15
CA GLY A 144 -18.61 0.91 28.24
C GLY A 144 -18.10 1.75 27.05
N ALA A 145 -16.85 1.55 26.62
CA ALA A 145 -16.39 2.09 25.35
C ALA A 145 -17.25 1.59 24.18
N LYS A 146 -17.66 2.51 23.31
CA LYS A 146 -18.47 2.22 22.12
C LYS A 146 -17.60 1.57 21.06
N ILE A 147 -17.76 0.26 20.90
CA ILE A 147 -16.89 -0.58 20.07
C ILE A 147 -16.83 -0.20 18.58
N ASN A 148 -17.91 0.36 18.05
CA ASN A 148 -18.05 0.79 16.65
C ASN A 148 -18.14 2.33 16.52
N SER A 149 -17.59 3.09 17.48
CA SER A 149 -17.53 4.56 17.36
C SER A 149 -16.73 4.96 16.14
N LEU A 150 -17.07 6.08 15.50
CA LEU A 150 -16.29 6.64 14.40
C LEU A 150 -15.40 7.75 14.92
N SER A 151 -14.13 7.74 14.55
CA SER A 151 -13.22 8.89 14.70
C SER A 151 -13.66 10.04 13.80
N LEU A 152 -13.04 11.22 13.95
CA LEU A 152 -13.32 12.38 13.12
C LEU A 152 -12.94 12.16 11.64
N SER A 153 -11.98 11.27 11.38
CA SER A 153 -11.63 10.81 10.03
C SER A 153 -12.56 9.70 9.54
N GLY A 154 -13.63 9.36 10.25
CA GLY A 154 -14.62 8.36 9.84
C GLY A 154 -14.18 6.91 10.06
N HIS A 155 -13.13 6.64 10.81
CA HIS A 155 -12.62 5.28 11.02
C HIS A 155 -13.17 4.66 12.31
N THR A 156 -13.46 3.36 12.30
CA THR A 156 -13.77 2.58 13.54
C THR A 156 -12.47 2.16 14.25
N PRO A 157 -12.51 1.70 15.52
CA PRO A 157 -11.33 1.19 16.20
C PRO A 157 -10.59 0.07 15.44
N LEU A 158 -11.31 -0.80 14.73
CA LEU A 158 -10.69 -1.85 13.91
C LEU A 158 -9.79 -1.30 12.79
N HIS A 159 -10.09 -0.12 12.24
CA HIS A 159 -9.24 0.52 11.22
C HIS A 159 -7.94 1.10 11.80
N TYR A 160 -7.83 1.22 13.12
CA TYR A 160 -6.60 1.66 13.78
C TYR A 160 -5.70 0.48 14.19
N CYS A 161 -6.14 -0.76 13.99
CA CYS A 161 -5.27 -1.92 14.05
C CYS A 161 -4.47 -2.00 12.73
N ILE A 162 -3.22 -1.55 12.74
CA ILE A 162 -2.39 -1.41 11.53
C ILE A 162 -1.04 -2.14 11.62
N THR A 163 -0.77 -2.85 12.71
CA THR A 163 0.46 -3.63 12.91
C THR A 163 0.15 -5.04 13.40
N SER A 164 1.13 -5.94 13.34
CA SER A 164 0.98 -7.31 13.86
C SER A 164 0.75 -7.34 15.38
N GLU A 165 1.29 -6.37 16.13
CA GLU A 165 1.05 -6.22 17.57
C GLU A 165 -0.42 -5.87 17.88
N SER A 166 -1.10 -5.19 16.97
CA SER A 166 -2.51 -4.80 17.13
C SER A 166 -3.52 -5.95 16.90
N VAL A 167 -3.06 -7.14 16.50
CA VAL A 167 -3.92 -8.32 16.23
C VAL A 167 -4.72 -8.72 17.46
N GLU A 168 -4.13 -8.68 18.65
CA GLU A 168 -4.86 -9.03 19.89
C GLU A 168 -5.94 -7.99 20.21
N CYS A 169 -5.69 -6.71 19.92
CA CYS A 169 -6.71 -5.65 20.02
C CYS A 169 -7.88 -5.94 19.07
N ALA A 170 -7.59 -6.21 17.80
CA ALA A 170 -8.59 -6.53 16.80
C ALA A 170 -9.42 -7.75 17.19
N LYS A 171 -8.77 -8.81 17.69
CA LYS A 171 -9.43 -10.04 18.15
C LYS A 171 -10.40 -9.77 19.30
N GLN A 172 -9.98 -9.02 20.32
CA GLN A 172 -10.85 -8.64 21.43
C GLN A 172 -12.06 -7.82 20.96
N LEU A 173 -11.84 -6.86 20.06
CA LEU A 173 -12.91 -6.07 19.47
C LEU A 173 -13.94 -6.96 18.75
N ILE A 174 -13.48 -7.88 17.91
CA ILE A 174 -14.37 -8.80 17.16
C ILE A 174 -15.17 -9.67 18.13
N LEU A 175 -14.52 -10.28 19.13
CA LEU A 175 -15.17 -11.11 20.15
C LEU A 175 -16.21 -10.33 20.98
N LYS A 176 -16.06 -9.01 21.09
CA LYS A 176 -17.02 -8.11 21.78
C LYS A 176 -18.06 -7.49 20.83
N GLY A 177 -18.12 -7.93 19.57
CA GLY A 177 -19.15 -7.53 18.61
C GLY A 177 -18.79 -6.35 17.71
N ALA A 178 -17.50 -6.10 17.48
CA ALA A 178 -17.07 -5.14 16.46
C ALA A 178 -17.50 -5.62 15.06
N LYS A 179 -17.98 -4.69 14.24
CA LYS A 179 -18.46 -5.00 12.88
C LYS A 179 -17.28 -5.03 11.92
N VAL A 180 -16.85 -6.23 11.54
CA VAL A 180 -15.68 -6.47 10.65
C VAL A 180 -15.85 -5.84 9.26
N ASN A 181 -17.08 -5.73 8.75
CA ASN A 181 -17.37 -5.14 7.43
C ASN A 181 -17.82 -3.67 7.49
N MET A 182 -17.67 -2.99 8.63
CA MET A 182 -18.07 -1.60 8.73
C MET A 182 -17.10 -0.72 7.95
N ALA A 183 -17.55 -0.17 6.83
CA ALA A 183 -16.78 0.82 6.07
C ALA A 183 -16.57 2.10 6.87
N SER A 184 -15.46 2.78 6.58
CA SER A 184 -15.19 4.12 7.07
C SER A 184 -16.25 5.09 6.55
N HIS A 185 -16.59 6.09 7.36
CA HIS A 185 -17.53 7.15 6.99
C HIS A 185 -16.76 8.41 6.58
N ASN A 186 -15.94 8.25 5.54
CA ASN A 186 -15.13 9.28 4.88
C ASN A 186 -15.18 9.07 3.37
N ASN A 187 -14.43 9.86 2.61
CA ASN A 187 -14.50 9.80 1.14
C ASN A 187 -13.88 8.52 0.57
N ASP A 188 -13.12 7.76 1.36
CA ASP A 188 -12.44 6.56 0.90
C ASP A 188 -13.33 5.31 1.06
N GLU A 189 -14.29 5.32 2.00
CA GLU A 189 -15.22 4.20 2.31
C GLU A 189 -14.54 2.82 2.47
N VAL A 190 -13.33 2.80 3.06
CA VAL A 190 -12.53 1.59 3.23
C VAL A 190 -13.07 0.70 4.36
N THR A 191 -12.92 -0.61 4.24
CA THR A 191 -13.22 -1.56 5.33
C THR A 191 -11.96 -1.91 6.14
N PRO A 192 -12.08 -2.51 7.34
CA PRO A 192 -10.91 -3.01 8.09
C PRO A 192 -10.02 -3.96 7.27
N LEU A 193 -10.59 -4.74 6.35
CA LEU A 193 -9.81 -5.61 5.47
C LEU A 193 -8.98 -4.80 4.44
N HIS A 194 -9.49 -3.68 3.93
CA HIS A 194 -8.69 -2.75 3.12
C HIS A 194 -7.54 -2.15 3.92
N THR A 195 -7.77 -1.82 5.20
CA THR A 195 -6.71 -1.32 6.08
C THR A 195 -5.62 -2.37 6.26
N ALA A 196 -5.96 -3.62 6.61
CA ALA A 196 -4.98 -4.70 6.73
C ALA A 196 -4.22 -4.96 5.41
N ALA A 197 -4.91 -4.84 4.27
CA ALA A 197 -4.31 -4.93 2.94
C ALA A 197 -3.35 -3.79 2.62
N ARG A 198 -3.70 -2.55 2.98
CA ARG A 198 -2.87 -1.36 2.77
C ARG A 198 -1.58 -1.35 3.58
N PHE A 199 -1.65 -1.84 4.82
CA PHE A 199 -0.49 -1.88 5.71
C PHE A 199 0.29 -3.20 5.60
N GLY A 200 -0.18 -4.15 4.78
CA GLY A 200 0.46 -5.45 4.61
C GLY A 200 0.57 -6.19 5.94
N VAL A 201 -0.56 -6.41 6.63
CA VAL A 201 -0.60 -7.17 7.89
C VAL A 201 -1.36 -8.49 7.69
N PRO A 202 -0.67 -9.59 7.32
CA PRO A 202 -1.28 -10.89 7.04
C PRO A 202 -2.14 -11.42 8.18
N GLU A 203 -1.70 -11.25 9.42
CA GLU A 203 -2.39 -11.75 10.61
C GLU A 203 -3.74 -11.05 10.84
N LEU A 204 -3.81 -9.74 10.57
CA LEU A 204 -5.07 -9.00 10.61
C LEU A 204 -5.99 -9.40 9.47
N ALA A 205 -5.44 -9.53 8.24
CA ALA A 205 -6.22 -9.99 7.09
C ALA A 205 -6.83 -11.37 7.34
N ALA A 206 -6.02 -12.33 7.81
CA ALA A 206 -6.46 -13.67 8.17
C ALA A 206 -7.52 -13.66 9.29
N LEU A 207 -7.31 -12.85 10.34
CA LEU A 207 -8.27 -12.69 11.43
C LEU A 207 -9.63 -12.17 10.92
N PHE A 208 -9.61 -11.14 10.07
CA PHE A 208 -10.82 -10.53 9.53
C PHE A 208 -11.57 -11.50 8.60
N LEU A 209 -10.85 -12.19 7.69
CA LEU A 209 -11.43 -13.21 6.80
C LEU A 209 -12.06 -14.35 7.61
N ALA A 210 -11.38 -14.85 8.65
CA ALA A 210 -11.90 -15.89 9.54
C ALA A 210 -13.19 -15.48 10.27
N HIS A 211 -13.44 -14.17 10.43
CA HIS A 211 -14.63 -13.62 11.08
C HIS A 211 -15.62 -12.98 10.08
N GLY A 212 -15.58 -13.41 8.81
CA GLY A 212 -16.59 -13.07 7.82
C GLY A 212 -16.39 -11.71 7.15
N ALA A 213 -15.15 -11.19 7.09
CA ALA A 213 -14.85 -10.08 6.21
C ALA A 213 -15.19 -10.43 4.75
N SER A 214 -15.88 -9.53 4.06
CA SER A 214 -16.15 -9.67 2.64
C SER A 214 -14.85 -9.48 1.85
N VAL A 215 -14.33 -10.58 1.29
CA VAL A 215 -13.05 -10.61 0.58
C VAL A 215 -13.01 -9.63 -0.60
N ASP A 216 -14.14 -9.48 -1.30
CA ASP A 216 -14.32 -8.59 -2.45
C ASP A 216 -15.15 -7.34 -2.10
N ALA A 217 -15.12 -6.89 -0.83
CA ALA A 217 -15.68 -5.58 -0.50
C ALA A 217 -15.01 -4.50 -1.36
N VAL A 218 -15.77 -3.51 -1.81
CA VAL A 218 -15.24 -2.37 -2.57
C VAL A 218 -15.28 -1.10 -1.73
N ASN A 219 -14.25 -0.27 -1.90
CA ASN A 219 -14.20 1.08 -1.34
C ASN A 219 -14.85 2.10 -2.29
N ALA A 220 -14.76 3.40 -1.98
CA ALA A 220 -15.35 4.45 -2.81
C ALA A 220 -14.83 4.47 -4.25
N LEU A 221 -13.56 4.08 -4.46
CA LEU A 221 -12.89 3.99 -5.76
C LEU A 221 -13.10 2.64 -6.47
N GLN A 222 -14.05 1.82 -6.00
CA GLN A 222 -14.29 0.46 -6.47
C GLN A 222 -13.06 -0.48 -6.33
N GLU A 223 -12.08 -0.12 -5.49
CA GLU A 223 -10.93 -0.99 -5.23
C GLU A 223 -11.30 -2.07 -4.22
N THR A 224 -10.82 -3.29 -4.45
CA THR A 224 -10.92 -4.40 -3.50
C THR A 224 -9.69 -4.46 -2.59
N PRO A 225 -9.74 -5.17 -1.44
CA PRO A 225 -8.56 -5.41 -0.61
C PRO A 225 -7.40 -6.03 -1.40
N LEU A 226 -7.68 -6.88 -2.40
CA LEU A 226 -6.65 -7.47 -3.25
C LEU A 226 -5.94 -6.42 -4.11
N MET A 227 -6.68 -5.46 -4.67
CA MET A 227 -6.09 -4.34 -5.42
C MET A 227 -5.28 -3.43 -4.51
N THR A 228 -5.79 -3.14 -3.31
CA THR A 228 -5.07 -2.35 -2.31
C THR A 228 -3.75 -3.02 -1.94
N ALA A 229 -3.77 -4.30 -1.55
CA ALA A 229 -2.55 -5.04 -1.21
C ALA A 229 -1.57 -5.10 -2.40
N ALA A 230 -2.08 -5.34 -3.61
CA ALA A 230 -1.25 -5.40 -4.82
C ALA A 230 -0.57 -4.07 -5.14
N TYR A 231 -1.24 -2.94 -4.92
CA TYR A 231 -0.67 -1.61 -5.13
C TYR A 231 0.44 -1.30 -4.12
N TRP A 232 0.20 -1.57 -2.83
CA TRP A 232 1.14 -1.28 -1.74
C TRP A 232 2.26 -2.32 -1.59
N ALA A 233 2.27 -3.38 -2.41
CA ALA A 233 3.31 -4.42 -2.39
C ALA A 233 4.71 -3.92 -2.77
N PHE A 234 4.85 -2.73 -3.36
CA PHE A 234 6.14 -2.14 -3.75
C PHE A 234 6.37 -0.79 -3.08
N ASP A 235 7.48 -0.68 -2.35
CA ASP A 235 7.93 0.61 -1.81
C ASP A 235 8.80 1.32 -2.85
N ALA A 236 8.27 2.40 -3.43
CA ALA A 236 8.97 3.18 -4.44
C ALA A 236 10.18 3.98 -3.89
N LYS A 237 10.25 4.24 -2.58
CA LYS A 237 11.41 4.93 -1.99
C LYS A 237 12.57 3.96 -1.80
N GLU A 238 12.28 2.80 -1.21
CA GLU A 238 13.29 1.77 -0.93
C GLU A 238 13.57 0.84 -2.11
N GLN A 239 12.72 0.86 -3.14
CA GLN A 239 12.78 -0.02 -4.32
C GLN A 239 12.71 -1.51 -3.95
N LEU A 240 11.90 -1.85 -2.94
CA LEU A 240 11.76 -3.21 -2.42
C LEU A 240 10.30 -3.69 -2.48
N TYR A 241 10.15 -5.00 -2.65
CA TYR A 241 8.85 -5.67 -2.57
C TYR A 241 8.60 -6.14 -1.14
N SER A 242 7.36 -5.99 -0.69
CA SER A 242 6.94 -6.40 0.64
C SER A 242 6.41 -7.83 0.64
N GLU A 243 7.15 -8.76 1.25
CA GLU A 243 6.71 -10.14 1.44
C GLU A 243 5.37 -10.23 2.20
N ASN A 244 5.12 -9.31 3.13
CA ASN A 244 3.86 -9.27 3.86
C ASN A 244 2.68 -8.93 2.96
N HIS A 245 2.84 -8.00 2.01
CA HIS A 245 1.77 -7.70 1.05
C HIS A 245 1.54 -8.87 0.09
N HIS A 246 2.61 -9.61 -0.29
CA HIS A 246 2.46 -10.85 -1.05
C HIS A 246 1.66 -11.90 -0.27
N LEU A 247 1.94 -12.06 1.03
CA LEU A 247 1.20 -12.98 1.88
C LEU A 247 -0.26 -12.57 2.05
N VAL A 248 -0.55 -11.26 2.20
CA VAL A 248 -1.94 -10.78 2.18
C VAL A 248 -2.63 -11.10 0.85
N CYS A 249 -1.99 -10.84 -0.29
CA CYS A 249 -2.55 -11.19 -1.60
C CYS A 249 -2.82 -12.70 -1.70
N ARG A 250 -1.89 -13.55 -1.24
CA ARG A 250 -2.08 -15.01 -1.22
C ARG A 250 -3.28 -15.41 -0.36
N LEU A 251 -3.38 -14.88 0.86
CA LEU A 251 -4.51 -15.14 1.76
C LEU A 251 -5.85 -14.74 1.12
N LEU A 252 -5.92 -13.57 0.50
CA LEU A 252 -7.15 -13.11 -0.18
C LEU A 252 -7.53 -14.06 -1.33
N LEU A 253 -6.57 -14.47 -2.16
CA LEU A 253 -6.80 -15.42 -3.26
C LEU A 253 -7.21 -16.82 -2.76
N ASP A 254 -6.61 -17.30 -1.67
CA ASP A 254 -6.98 -18.57 -1.03
C ASP A 254 -8.40 -18.52 -0.46
N HIS A 255 -8.86 -17.34 -0.08
CA HIS A 255 -10.25 -17.03 0.28
C HIS A 255 -11.15 -16.65 -0.91
N LEU A 256 -10.74 -17.02 -2.13
CA LEU A 256 -11.50 -16.86 -3.38
C LEU A 256 -11.76 -15.41 -3.81
N ALA A 257 -10.89 -14.46 -3.45
CA ALA A 257 -10.93 -13.11 -4.01
C ALA A 257 -10.91 -13.17 -5.55
N ASP A 258 -11.78 -12.42 -6.23
CA ASP A 258 -11.79 -12.37 -7.69
C ASP A 258 -10.72 -11.37 -8.20
N PRO A 259 -9.63 -11.83 -8.86
CA PRO A 259 -8.59 -10.96 -9.36
C PRO A 259 -9.01 -10.11 -10.57
N ASN A 260 -10.20 -10.35 -11.12
CA ASN A 260 -10.72 -9.70 -12.33
C ASN A 260 -11.71 -8.56 -12.06
N LEU A 261 -12.05 -8.31 -10.79
CA LEU A 261 -12.80 -7.09 -10.44
C LEU A 261 -12.05 -5.85 -10.92
N GLN A 262 -12.80 -4.77 -11.14
CA GLN A 262 -12.31 -3.55 -11.77
C GLN A 262 -12.62 -2.34 -10.89
N GLU A 263 -11.59 -1.52 -10.64
CA GLU A 263 -11.75 -0.19 -10.04
C GLU A 263 -12.35 0.83 -11.02
N GLU A 264 -12.58 2.07 -10.60
CA GLU A 264 -13.20 3.13 -11.41
C GLU A 264 -12.56 3.33 -12.80
N ASP A 265 -11.23 3.25 -12.91
CA ASP A 265 -10.49 3.33 -14.18
C ASP A 265 -10.42 1.98 -14.93
N HIS A 266 -11.23 0.99 -14.56
CA HIS A 266 -11.22 -0.37 -15.09
C HIS A 266 -9.92 -1.18 -14.85
N LYS A 267 -9.07 -0.75 -13.91
CA LYS A 267 -7.85 -1.51 -13.56
C LYS A 267 -8.18 -2.68 -12.64
N THR A 268 -7.48 -3.79 -12.86
CA THR A 268 -7.57 -5.01 -12.03
C THR A 268 -6.37 -5.12 -11.10
N ALA A 269 -6.38 -6.10 -10.19
CA ALA A 269 -5.21 -6.39 -9.35
C ALA A 269 -3.95 -6.68 -10.19
N LEU A 270 -4.12 -7.32 -11.36
CA LEU A 270 -3.00 -7.61 -12.28
C LEU A 270 -2.40 -6.34 -12.90
N HIS A 271 -3.19 -5.27 -13.08
CA HIS A 271 -2.65 -3.98 -13.51
C HIS A 271 -1.77 -3.34 -12.43
N LYS A 272 -2.20 -3.41 -11.16
CA LYS A 272 -1.43 -2.89 -10.02
C LYS A 272 -0.10 -3.67 -9.87
N ALA A 273 -0.14 -5.00 -9.97
CA ALA A 273 1.06 -5.85 -9.95
C ALA A 273 2.02 -5.57 -11.13
N ALA A 274 1.48 -5.37 -12.33
CA ALA A 274 2.27 -5.02 -13.51
C ALA A 274 2.89 -3.61 -13.41
N TRP A 275 2.21 -2.63 -12.80
CA TRP A 275 2.79 -1.31 -12.51
C TRP A 275 3.98 -1.39 -11.55
N ASN A 276 3.97 -2.38 -10.65
CA ASN A 276 5.06 -2.64 -9.74
C ASN A 276 6.18 -3.48 -10.38
N CYS A 277 5.96 -4.06 -11.57
CA CYS A 277 6.86 -5.02 -12.21
C CYS A 277 7.18 -6.23 -11.30
N ASP A 278 6.18 -6.66 -10.54
CA ASP A 278 6.29 -7.68 -9.51
C ASP A 278 5.95 -9.07 -10.05
N HIS A 279 6.97 -9.79 -10.54
CA HIS A 279 6.78 -11.13 -11.13
C HIS A 279 6.16 -12.13 -10.15
N VAL A 280 6.44 -12.02 -8.85
CA VAL A 280 5.89 -12.92 -7.82
C VAL A 280 4.39 -12.72 -7.73
N LEU A 281 3.95 -11.48 -7.49
CA LEU A 281 2.54 -11.16 -7.38
C LEU A 281 1.78 -11.41 -8.69
N MET A 282 2.37 -11.07 -9.83
CA MET A 282 1.78 -11.37 -11.14
C MET A 282 1.56 -12.87 -11.33
N GLN A 283 2.53 -13.72 -10.95
CA GLN A 283 2.37 -15.17 -11.01
C GLN A 283 1.20 -15.63 -10.14
N MET A 284 1.10 -15.16 -8.89
CA MET A 284 0.00 -15.54 -7.99
C MET A 284 -1.38 -15.18 -8.58
N LEU A 285 -1.52 -13.98 -9.11
CA LEU A 285 -2.76 -13.49 -9.70
C LEU A 285 -3.14 -14.29 -10.97
N LEU A 286 -2.16 -14.57 -11.82
CA LEU A 286 -2.38 -15.33 -13.06
C LEU A 286 -2.72 -16.80 -12.78
N GLU A 287 -2.11 -17.41 -11.76
CA GLU A 287 -2.47 -18.75 -11.26
C GLU A 287 -3.91 -18.81 -10.73
N ALA A 288 -4.34 -17.74 -10.07
CA ALA A 288 -5.71 -17.55 -9.60
C ALA A 288 -6.72 -17.17 -10.70
N GLY A 289 -6.28 -17.04 -11.95
CA GLY A 289 -7.16 -16.82 -13.10
C GLY A 289 -7.37 -15.35 -13.49
N ALA A 290 -6.44 -14.45 -13.13
CA ALA A 290 -6.45 -13.09 -13.62
C ALA A 290 -6.35 -13.04 -15.17
N ASP A 291 -7.17 -12.19 -15.80
CA ASP A 291 -7.18 -11.98 -17.23
C ASP A 291 -6.05 -11.04 -17.66
N ALA A 292 -5.03 -11.60 -18.30
CA ALA A 292 -3.89 -10.88 -18.86
C ALA A 292 -4.27 -9.94 -20.04
N ARG A 293 -5.52 -9.98 -20.50
CA ARG A 293 -6.06 -9.14 -21.58
C ARG A 293 -7.05 -8.08 -21.11
N ALA A 294 -7.37 -8.04 -19.81
CA ALA A 294 -8.20 -6.98 -19.25
C ALA A 294 -7.63 -5.62 -19.63
N MET A 295 -8.51 -4.67 -19.99
CA MET A 295 -8.10 -3.32 -20.37
C MET A 295 -8.70 -2.31 -19.41
N ASP A 296 -7.88 -1.33 -19.04
CA ASP A 296 -8.34 -0.15 -18.33
C ASP A 296 -9.13 0.81 -19.25
N ILE A 297 -9.60 1.93 -18.69
CA ILE A 297 -10.37 2.96 -19.42
C ILE A 297 -9.59 3.58 -20.60
N ASN A 298 -8.26 3.47 -20.59
CA ASN A 298 -7.37 3.98 -21.63
C ASN A 298 -7.03 2.91 -22.68
N GLY A 299 -7.62 1.71 -22.59
CA GLY A 299 -7.29 0.57 -23.46
C GLY A 299 -5.90 -0.03 -23.22
N CYS A 300 -5.30 0.25 -22.05
CA CYS A 300 -4.03 -0.35 -21.64
C CYS A 300 -4.31 -1.66 -20.90
N ALA A 301 -3.68 -2.75 -21.35
CA ALA A 301 -3.65 -4.01 -20.63
C ALA A 301 -2.39 -4.09 -19.72
N PRO A 302 -2.27 -5.08 -18.83
CA PRO A 302 -1.14 -5.17 -17.90
C PRO A 302 0.25 -5.14 -18.58
N ILE A 303 0.38 -5.68 -19.80
CA ILE A 303 1.66 -5.66 -20.52
C ILE A 303 2.10 -4.24 -20.93
N GLN A 304 1.16 -3.33 -21.18
CA GLN A 304 1.48 -1.91 -21.42
C GLN A 304 1.92 -1.19 -20.15
N TYR A 305 1.49 -1.65 -18.97
CA TYR A 305 1.98 -1.11 -17.70
C TYR A 305 3.44 -1.47 -17.49
N LEU A 306 3.84 -2.72 -17.77
CA LEU A 306 5.26 -3.12 -17.75
C LEU A 306 6.12 -2.23 -18.65
N LEU A 307 5.67 -1.95 -19.88
CA LEU A 307 6.41 -1.10 -20.82
C LEU A 307 6.64 0.32 -20.29
N LYS A 308 5.79 0.82 -19.38
CA LYS A 308 5.94 2.16 -18.78
C LYS A 308 6.90 2.19 -17.59
N VAL A 309 7.21 1.03 -16.99
CA VAL A 309 7.93 0.96 -15.70
C VAL A 309 9.22 0.13 -15.74
N THR A 310 9.47 -0.61 -16.83
CA THR A 310 10.60 -1.55 -16.95
C THR A 310 11.95 -0.87 -16.68
N ASP A 311 12.13 0.35 -17.16
CA ASP A 311 13.36 1.15 -17.02
C ASP A 311 13.54 1.78 -15.63
N VAL A 312 12.46 1.90 -14.85
CA VAL A 312 12.44 2.58 -13.53
C VAL A 312 12.19 1.61 -12.36
N ARG A 313 12.42 0.31 -12.56
CA ARG A 313 12.29 -0.76 -11.55
C ARG A 313 13.54 -1.65 -11.54
N PRO A 314 14.68 -1.19 -10.99
CA PRO A 314 15.96 -1.90 -11.06
C PRO A 314 15.98 -3.26 -10.36
N MET A 315 15.13 -3.48 -9.34
CA MET A 315 15.03 -4.75 -8.62
C MET A 315 14.02 -5.73 -9.24
N ALA A 316 13.35 -5.34 -10.32
CA ALA A 316 12.43 -6.23 -11.03
C ALA A 316 13.18 -7.25 -11.89
N ILE A 317 12.49 -8.35 -12.20
CA ILE A 317 12.92 -9.33 -13.21
C ILE A 317 11.94 -9.22 -14.38
N PRO A 318 12.09 -8.22 -15.26
CA PRO A 318 11.08 -7.92 -16.26
C PRO A 318 10.86 -9.09 -17.22
N GLU A 319 11.91 -9.88 -17.55
CA GLU A 319 11.80 -11.08 -18.39
C GLU A 319 10.68 -12.01 -17.90
N LEU A 320 10.63 -12.28 -16.58
CA LEU A 320 9.59 -13.11 -16.00
C LEU A 320 8.22 -12.44 -16.09
N CYS A 321 8.12 -11.14 -15.84
CA CYS A 321 6.85 -10.40 -15.93
C CYS A 321 6.23 -10.49 -17.34
N TYR A 322 7.02 -10.22 -18.38
CA TYR A 322 6.55 -10.30 -19.77
C TYR A 322 6.25 -11.75 -20.16
N GLN A 323 7.11 -12.69 -19.79
CA GLN A 323 6.93 -14.11 -20.06
C GLN A 323 5.62 -14.65 -19.45
N LEU A 324 5.35 -14.32 -18.18
CA LEU A 324 4.13 -14.70 -17.47
C LEU A 324 2.88 -14.21 -18.21
N LEU A 325 2.81 -12.91 -18.53
CA LEU A 325 1.67 -12.35 -19.25
C LEU A 325 1.45 -13.02 -20.61
N LEU A 326 2.51 -13.22 -21.39
CA LEU A 326 2.41 -13.81 -22.73
C LEU A 326 2.08 -15.32 -22.68
N ASN A 327 2.49 -16.04 -21.63
CA ASN A 327 2.09 -17.43 -21.38
C ASN A 327 0.64 -17.56 -20.88
N HIS A 328 0.07 -16.47 -20.39
CA HIS A 328 -1.35 -16.33 -20.09
C HIS A 328 -2.13 -15.58 -21.19
N ASN A 329 -1.57 -15.51 -22.41
CA ASN A 329 -2.23 -14.98 -23.60
C ASN A 329 -2.56 -13.47 -23.56
N ALA A 330 -1.69 -12.69 -22.91
CA ALA A 330 -1.76 -11.24 -22.94
C ALA A 330 -1.83 -10.67 -24.36
N ALA A 331 -2.40 -9.47 -24.49
CA ALA A 331 -2.48 -8.77 -25.75
C ALA A 331 -1.08 -8.45 -26.29
N ARG A 332 -0.78 -8.90 -27.51
CA ARG A 332 0.44 -8.53 -28.22
C ARG A 332 0.39 -7.05 -28.62
N ILE A 333 1.52 -6.36 -28.54
CA ILE A 333 1.66 -4.98 -29.03
C ILE A 333 1.41 -4.94 -30.55
N TYR A 334 0.73 -3.91 -31.02
CA TYR A 334 0.46 -3.75 -32.45
C TYR A 334 1.78 -3.67 -33.25
N PRO A 335 2.02 -4.56 -34.25
CA PRO A 335 3.35 -4.70 -34.89
C PRO A 335 3.98 -3.39 -35.42
N PRO A 336 3.24 -2.47 -36.07
CA PRO A 336 3.81 -1.17 -36.48
C PRO A 336 4.32 -0.30 -35.32
N GLN A 337 3.82 -0.52 -34.10
CA GLN A 337 4.25 0.18 -32.89
C GLN A 337 5.32 -0.57 -32.09
N PHE A 338 5.87 -1.68 -32.60
CA PHE A 338 6.88 -2.47 -31.89
C PHE A 338 8.15 -1.68 -31.54
N HIS A 339 8.43 -0.57 -32.24
CA HIS A 339 9.50 0.37 -31.86
C HIS A 339 9.36 0.90 -30.43
N LYS A 340 8.15 0.96 -29.86
CA LYS A 340 7.93 1.32 -28.45
C LYS A 340 8.45 0.27 -27.47
N VAL A 341 8.39 -1.01 -27.85
CA VAL A 341 8.99 -2.09 -27.05
C VAL A 341 10.51 -1.94 -27.04
N LEU A 342 11.10 -1.69 -28.21
CA LEU A 342 12.54 -1.41 -28.31
C LEU A 342 12.93 -0.17 -27.50
N GLN A 343 12.11 0.90 -27.55
CA GLN A 343 12.36 2.12 -26.78
C GLN A 343 12.30 1.89 -25.26
N ALA A 344 11.36 1.07 -24.77
CA ALA A 344 11.19 0.83 -23.33
C ALA A 344 12.12 -0.25 -22.78
N CYS A 345 12.55 -1.19 -23.62
CA CYS A 345 13.23 -2.41 -23.19
C CYS A 345 14.60 -2.60 -23.86
N HIS A 346 15.21 -1.55 -24.42
CA HIS A 346 16.48 -1.69 -25.15
C HIS A 346 17.59 -2.30 -24.28
N ASP A 347 17.64 -1.97 -23.00
CA ASP A 347 18.64 -2.50 -22.06
C ASP A 347 18.28 -3.89 -21.50
N PHE A 348 17.15 -4.47 -21.95
CA PHE A 348 16.64 -5.77 -21.53
C PHE A 348 16.46 -6.71 -22.74
N PRO A 349 17.55 -7.21 -23.33
CA PRO A 349 17.49 -8.05 -24.54
C PRO A 349 16.63 -9.30 -24.35
N GLY A 350 16.60 -9.90 -23.16
CA GLY A 350 15.73 -11.04 -22.85
C GLY A 350 14.24 -10.70 -23.00
N VAL A 351 13.82 -9.51 -22.55
CA VAL A 351 12.44 -9.01 -22.74
C VAL A 351 12.13 -8.83 -24.22
N VAL A 352 13.04 -8.19 -24.97
CA VAL A 352 12.87 -7.99 -26.42
C VAL A 352 12.75 -9.34 -27.13
N GLU A 353 13.55 -10.33 -26.73
CA GLU A 353 13.51 -11.68 -27.27
C GLU A 353 12.16 -12.35 -27.04
N ILE A 354 11.69 -12.36 -25.79
CA ILE A 354 10.38 -12.89 -25.37
C ILE A 354 9.26 -12.28 -26.21
N MET A 355 9.29 -10.96 -26.36
CA MET A 355 8.28 -10.19 -27.09
C MET A 355 8.30 -10.53 -28.58
N ILE A 356 9.47 -10.52 -29.25
CA ILE A 356 9.60 -10.89 -30.67
C ILE A 356 9.13 -12.32 -30.91
N ASN A 357 9.46 -13.22 -29.98
CA ASN A 357 9.12 -14.62 -30.04
C ASN A 357 7.60 -14.92 -29.96
N CYS A 358 6.76 -13.91 -29.71
CA CYS A 358 5.30 -14.05 -29.75
C CYS A 358 4.67 -13.77 -31.12
N TYR A 359 5.46 -13.40 -32.12
CA TYR A 359 4.95 -13.04 -33.45
C TYR A 359 5.44 -14.00 -34.51
N GLU A 360 4.52 -14.44 -35.35
CA GLU A 360 4.83 -15.28 -36.51
C GLU A 360 5.73 -14.53 -37.51
N ARG A 361 5.46 -13.23 -37.66
CA ARG A 361 6.16 -12.31 -38.56
C ARG A 361 6.19 -10.90 -37.96
N LEU A 362 7.37 -10.31 -37.88
CA LEU A 362 7.59 -8.91 -37.55
C LEU A 362 8.44 -8.26 -38.62
N LYS A 363 7.93 -7.15 -39.18
CA LYS A 363 8.65 -6.35 -40.17
C LYS A 363 9.24 -5.11 -39.48
N PRO A 364 10.58 -4.94 -39.47
CA PRO A 364 11.20 -3.73 -38.97
C PRO A 364 10.73 -2.50 -39.73
N THR A 365 10.58 -1.40 -39.00
CA THR A 365 10.33 -0.09 -39.59
C THR A 365 11.58 0.77 -39.41
N ARG A 366 11.66 1.90 -40.14
CA ARG A 366 12.77 2.86 -39.98
C ARG A 366 12.92 3.37 -38.53
N LYS A 367 11.84 3.31 -37.74
CA LYS A 367 11.82 3.71 -36.33
C LYS A 367 12.49 2.72 -35.38
N TRP A 368 12.72 1.48 -35.79
CA TRP A 368 13.28 0.45 -34.90
C TRP A 368 14.72 0.77 -34.50
N ARG A 369 15.58 1.08 -35.46
CA ARG A 369 16.98 1.39 -35.15
C ARG A 369 17.10 2.66 -34.30
N THR A 370 16.30 3.69 -34.59
CA THR A 370 16.29 4.95 -33.83
C THR A 370 15.72 4.80 -32.41
N ALA A 371 15.00 3.71 -32.13
CA ALA A 371 14.44 3.44 -30.81
C ALA A 371 15.46 2.81 -29.84
N ILE A 372 16.62 2.38 -30.34
CA ILE A 372 17.68 1.75 -29.56
C ILE A 372 18.85 2.74 -29.49
N PRO A 373 19.26 3.20 -28.29
CA PRO A 373 20.46 4.03 -28.14
C PRO A 373 21.71 3.34 -28.70
N ASP A 374 22.64 4.11 -29.25
CA ASP A 374 23.83 3.56 -29.92
C ASP A 374 24.74 2.77 -28.97
N ASP A 375 24.93 3.28 -27.75
CA ASP A 375 25.68 2.62 -26.68
C ASP A 375 25.03 1.29 -26.25
N CYS A 376 23.70 1.24 -26.18
CA CYS A 376 22.95 0.01 -25.90
C CYS A 376 23.11 -1.01 -27.03
N TYR A 377 22.97 -0.55 -28.28
CA TYR A 377 23.17 -1.40 -29.45
C TYR A 377 24.56 -2.03 -29.44
N GLU A 378 25.59 -1.23 -29.16
CA GLU A 378 26.98 -1.70 -29.07
C GLU A 378 27.17 -2.74 -27.96
N ARG A 379 26.63 -2.49 -26.75
CA ARG A 379 26.66 -3.44 -25.62
C ARG A 379 26.03 -4.80 -25.95
N HIS A 380 24.97 -4.81 -26.77
CA HIS A 380 24.20 -6.00 -27.13
C HIS A 380 24.24 -6.30 -28.64
N THR A 381 25.40 -6.06 -29.27
CA THR A 381 25.56 -6.10 -30.74
C THR A 381 25.09 -7.43 -31.34
N ASP A 382 25.53 -8.57 -30.79
CA ASP A 382 25.18 -9.89 -31.34
C ASP A 382 23.68 -10.16 -31.28
N PHE A 383 23.05 -9.80 -30.15
CA PHE A 383 21.61 -9.94 -29.97
C PHE A 383 20.85 -9.07 -30.98
N TYR A 384 21.14 -7.77 -31.06
CA TYR A 384 20.42 -6.87 -31.96
C TYR A 384 20.66 -7.16 -33.43
N ASN A 385 21.88 -7.58 -33.80
CA ASN A 385 22.14 -8.07 -35.14
C ASN A 385 21.26 -9.29 -35.47
N SER A 386 21.10 -10.23 -34.53
CA SER A 386 20.19 -11.37 -34.71
C SER A 386 18.73 -10.93 -34.85
N VAL A 387 18.27 -9.94 -34.05
CA VAL A 387 16.93 -9.35 -34.15
C VAL A 387 16.66 -8.80 -35.54
N PHE A 388 17.55 -7.97 -36.08
CA PHE A 388 17.40 -7.37 -37.41
C PHE A 388 17.58 -8.39 -38.54
N ALA A 389 18.31 -9.48 -38.32
CA ALA A 389 18.43 -10.58 -39.28
C ALA A 389 17.15 -11.41 -39.38
N VAL A 390 16.53 -11.77 -38.24
CA VAL A 390 15.34 -12.64 -38.23
C VAL A 390 14.03 -11.88 -38.44
N CYS A 391 13.95 -10.62 -37.98
CA CYS A 391 12.78 -9.79 -38.21
C CYS A 391 12.89 -9.22 -39.62
N SER A 392 12.26 -9.89 -40.57
CA SER A 392 12.20 -9.44 -41.96
C SER A 392 10.78 -9.63 -42.50
N ASN A 393 10.55 -9.29 -43.76
CA ASN A 393 9.28 -9.61 -44.41
C ASN A 393 9.18 -11.10 -44.82
N ALA A 394 10.15 -11.93 -44.43
CA ALA A 394 10.17 -13.37 -44.67
C ALA A 394 9.81 -14.16 -43.39
N PRO A 395 9.23 -15.35 -43.51
CA PRO A 395 9.08 -16.25 -42.36
C PRO A 395 10.46 -16.62 -41.80
N ARG A 396 10.55 -16.80 -40.47
CA ARG A 396 11.73 -17.35 -39.79
C ARG A 396 11.85 -18.87 -40.08
N SER A 397 12.30 -19.65 -39.11
CA SER A 397 12.39 -21.11 -39.23
C SER A 397 11.02 -21.81 -39.08
N LEU A 398 10.92 -23.03 -39.61
CA LEU A 398 9.77 -23.91 -39.37
C LEU A 398 9.58 -24.17 -37.87
N LEU A 399 10.67 -24.29 -37.10
CA LEU A 399 10.63 -24.43 -35.64
C LEU A 399 9.94 -23.24 -34.98
N HIS A 400 10.28 -22.01 -35.39
CA HIS A 400 9.65 -20.79 -34.88
C HIS A 400 8.15 -20.72 -35.22
N LEU A 401 7.78 -20.99 -36.48
CA LEU A 401 6.37 -21.03 -36.88
C LEU A 401 5.59 -22.11 -36.13
N SER A 402 6.23 -23.25 -35.84
CA SER A 402 5.62 -24.33 -35.06
C SER A 402 5.37 -23.89 -33.62
N ARG A 403 6.30 -23.15 -32.99
CA ARG A 403 6.07 -22.54 -31.67
C ARG A 403 4.87 -21.60 -31.68
N CYS A 404 4.77 -20.69 -32.64
CA CYS A 404 3.63 -19.78 -32.72
C CYS A 404 2.31 -20.54 -32.91
N ALA A 405 2.28 -21.56 -33.78
CA ALA A 405 1.09 -22.38 -34.00
C ALA A 405 0.65 -23.15 -32.75
N ILE A 406 1.60 -23.80 -32.05
CA ILE A 406 1.32 -24.54 -30.80
C ILE A 406 0.79 -23.58 -29.72
N ARG A 407 1.46 -22.44 -29.53
CA ARG A 407 1.03 -21.42 -28.55
C ARG A 407 -0.35 -20.86 -28.90
N SER A 408 -0.62 -20.60 -30.18
CA SER A 408 -1.93 -20.14 -30.65
C SER A 408 -3.03 -21.17 -30.36
N ALA A 409 -2.74 -22.46 -30.53
CA ALA A 409 -3.67 -23.54 -30.21
C ALA A 409 -3.92 -23.69 -28.69
N LEU A 410 -2.90 -23.49 -27.85
CA LEU A 410 -3.03 -23.54 -26.39
C LEU A 410 -3.67 -22.28 -25.79
N GLY A 411 -3.52 -21.12 -26.43
CA GLY A 411 -4.07 -19.84 -25.97
C GLY A 411 -3.67 -19.52 -24.53
N ARG A 412 -4.66 -19.21 -23.67
CA ARG A 412 -4.44 -18.90 -22.24
C ARG A 412 -3.87 -20.05 -21.41
N PHE A 413 -3.84 -21.26 -21.98
CA PHE A 413 -3.35 -22.45 -21.30
C PHE A 413 -1.89 -22.77 -21.62
N CYS A 414 -1.11 -21.89 -22.26
CA CYS A 414 0.30 -22.19 -22.54
C CYS A 414 1.08 -22.60 -21.27
N HIS A 415 0.91 -21.84 -20.17
CA HIS A 415 1.57 -22.11 -18.88
C HIS A 415 1.28 -23.51 -18.30
N LYS A 416 0.04 -24.01 -18.43
CA LYS A 416 -0.39 -25.33 -17.91
C LYS A 416 -0.29 -26.46 -18.94
N GLY A 417 -0.49 -26.14 -20.21
CA GLY A 417 -0.59 -27.10 -21.32
C GLY A 417 0.77 -27.52 -21.85
N VAL A 418 1.73 -26.60 -22.00
CA VAL A 418 3.08 -26.94 -22.48
C VAL A 418 3.78 -27.97 -21.58
N PRO A 419 3.74 -27.86 -20.23
CA PRO A 419 4.30 -28.88 -19.34
C PRO A 419 3.76 -30.30 -19.56
N GLN A 420 2.51 -30.44 -20.01
CA GLN A 420 1.84 -31.71 -20.25
C GLN A 420 2.17 -32.35 -21.61
N LEU A 421 2.78 -31.60 -22.53
CA LEU A 421 3.17 -32.13 -23.83
C LEU A 421 4.29 -33.18 -23.68
N PRO A 422 4.29 -34.27 -24.47
CA PRO A 422 5.35 -35.28 -24.47
C PRO A 422 6.58 -34.79 -25.25
N LEU A 423 7.15 -33.67 -24.82
CA LEU A 423 8.30 -33.01 -25.44
C LEU A 423 9.50 -32.98 -24.47
N PRO A 424 10.75 -32.97 -24.98
CA PRO A 424 11.94 -32.69 -24.18
C PRO A 424 11.86 -31.34 -23.46
N SER A 425 12.55 -31.22 -22.33
CA SER A 425 12.53 -30.01 -21.50
C SER A 425 12.97 -28.76 -22.27
N SER A 426 13.98 -28.87 -23.15
CA SER A 426 14.43 -27.75 -23.99
C SER A 426 13.32 -27.20 -24.89
N LEU A 427 12.52 -28.07 -25.51
CA LEU A 427 11.39 -27.64 -26.35
C LEU A 427 10.24 -27.06 -25.52
N LYS A 428 10.03 -27.55 -24.29
CA LYS A 428 9.05 -26.95 -23.36
C LYS A 428 9.44 -25.52 -23.00
N LYS A 429 10.71 -25.30 -22.65
CA LYS A 429 11.27 -23.97 -22.36
C LYS A 429 11.13 -23.02 -23.55
N TYR A 430 11.47 -23.50 -24.75
CA TYR A 430 11.28 -22.77 -26.00
C TYR A 430 9.82 -22.35 -26.23
N LEU A 431 8.86 -23.26 -26.03
CA LEU A 431 7.43 -22.97 -26.16
C LEU A 431 6.91 -21.99 -25.08
N LEU A 432 7.52 -21.99 -23.89
CA LEU A 432 7.22 -21.09 -22.77
C LEU A 432 7.96 -19.75 -22.84
N LEU A 433 8.63 -19.45 -23.96
CA LEU A 433 9.37 -18.20 -24.19
C LEU A 433 10.51 -17.99 -23.18
N GLU A 434 11.23 -19.03 -22.77
CA GLU A 434 12.48 -18.83 -22.04
C GLU A 434 13.52 -18.21 -22.99
N PRO A 435 14.14 -17.07 -22.65
CA PRO A 435 15.09 -16.40 -23.53
C PRO A 435 16.40 -17.21 -23.67
N GLU A 436 16.90 -17.32 -24.91
CA GLU A 436 18.14 -18.03 -25.25
C GLU A 436 19.32 -17.06 -25.52
N GLY A 437 19.04 -15.77 -25.67
CA GLY A 437 20.01 -14.69 -25.88
C GLY A 437 20.37 -14.42 -27.35
N ILE A 438 20.02 -15.31 -28.28
CA ILE A 438 20.21 -15.12 -29.73
C ILE A 438 18.98 -15.65 -30.47
N LEU A 439 18.54 -14.93 -31.49
CA LEU A 439 17.42 -15.35 -32.33
C LEU A 439 17.90 -16.07 -33.60
N TYR A 440 17.35 -17.26 -33.84
CA TYR A 440 17.60 -18.11 -35.03
C TYR A 440 16.47 -18.09 -36.06
#